data_AF-A0A7J7LYG0-F1
#
_entry.id   AF-A0A7J7LYG0-F1
#
_cell.length_a   1.000
_cell.length_b   1.000
_cell.length_c   1.000
_cell.angle_alpha   90.00
_cell.angle_beta   90.00
_cell.angle_gamma   90.00
#
_symmetry.space_group_name_H-M   'P 1'
#
loop_
_entity.id
_entity.type
_entity.pdbx_description
1 polymer ?
#
loop_
_entity_poly.entity_id
_entity_poly.type
_entity_poly.pdbx_seq_one_letter_code
_entity_poly.pdbx_strand_id
1 'polypeptide(L)'
;MDYVFSILTEMSSLIPPGTVFNKQKVAEAVLYEKEKIKEAQRATASATLFAQQQSADRELYTKQREAEGLMALAEAQGFYVRILLDAVGGNYAALRDYMMINGGMFQELAKINDGAVQGLQPKISIWSNGSMGDFADGSRSGNTAMNEVSGV
;
A
#
# COMPACT_ATOMS: atom_id res chain seq x y z
N MET A 1 -81.05 -32.65 9.52
CA MET A 1 -79.71 -32.02 9.65
C MET A 1 -79.29 -31.91 11.12
N ASP A 2 -80.17 -32.19 12.08
CA ASP A 2 -79.95 -31.85 13.49
C ASP A 2 -79.27 -32.94 14.33
N TYR A 3 -79.30 -34.21 13.89
CA TYR A 3 -78.71 -35.32 14.64
C TYR A 3 -77.17 -35.36 14.55
N VAL A 4 -76.60 -35.02 13.39
CA VAL A 4 -75.15 -35.03 13.19
C VAL A 4 -74.48 -33.86 13.95
N PHE A 5 -75.15 -32.72 14.05
CA PHE A 5 -74.68 -31.55 14.78
C PHE A 5 -74.74 -31.74 16.31
N SER A 6 -75.74 -32.48 16.80
CA SER A 6 -75.85 -32.88 18.21
C SER A 6 -74.71 -33.80 18.65
N ILE A 7 -74.38 -34.82 17.84
CA ILE A 7 -73.35 -35.81 18.16
C ILE A 7 -71.94 -35.20 18.11
N LEU A 8 -71.67 -34.30 17.16
CA LEU A 8 -70.41 -33.56 17.11
C LEU A 8 -70.21 -32.61 18.30
N THR A 9 -71.30 -32.06 18.83
CA THR A 9 -71.29 -31.19 20.01
C THR A 9 -71.03 -31.97 21.30
N GLU A 10 -71.63 -33.16 21.44
CA GLU A 10 -71.38 -34.06 22.59
C GLU A 10 -70.00 -34.73 22.55
N MET A 11 -69.46 -35.07 21.38
CA MET A 11 -68.09 -35.60 21.31
C MET A 11 -67.02 -34.57 21.69
N SER A 12 -67.30 -33.28 21.48
CA SER A 12 -66.42 -32.19 21.91
C SER A 12 -66.42 -31.99 23.42
N SER A 13 -67.54 -32.27 24.10
CA SER A 13 -67.68 -32.14 25.56
C SER A 13 -67.19 -33.36 26.36
N LEU A 14 -66.97 -34.51 25.70
CA LEU A 14 -66.38 -35.73 26.30
C LEU A 14 -64.85 -35.73 26.40
N ILE A 15 -64.17 -34.70 25.88
CA ILE A 15 -62.72 -34.56 26.00
C ILE A 15 -62.41 -34.07 27.43
N PRO A 16 -61.78 -34.87 28.30
CA PRO A 16 -61.61 -34.50 29.70
C PRO A 16 -60.78 -33.23 29.82
N PRO A 17 -61.17 -32.26 30.68
CA PRO A 17 -60.56 -30.93 30.77
C PRO A 17 -59.05 -30.96 31.04
N GLY A 18 -58.55 -32.02 31.69
CA GLY A 18 -57.12 -32.24 31.90
C GLY A 18 -56.31 -32.44 30.60
N THR A 19 -56.90 -32.94 29.52
CA THR A 19 -56.20 -33.12 28.23
C THR A 19 -56.04 -31.81 27.46
N VAL A 20 -57.00 -30.89 27.57
CA VAL A 20 -56.91 -29.55 26.96
C VAL A 20 -55.89 -28.70 27.72
N PHE A 21 -55.91 -28.77 29.05
CA PHE A 21 -54.95 -28.07 29.92
C PHE A 21 -53.50 -28.51 29.69
N ASN A 22 -53.25 -29.82 29.57
CA ASN A 22 -51.92 -30.34 29.27
C ASN A 22 -51.42 -29.90 27.89
N LYS A 23 -52.30 -29.87 26.87
CA LYS A 23 -51.95 -29.37 25.54
C LYS A 23 -51.61 -27.87 25.56
N GLN A 24 -52.33 -27.07 26.34
CA GLN A 24 -52.04 -25.64 26.51
C GLN A 24 -50.67 -25.41 27.17
N LYS A 25 -50.36 -26.13 28.27
CA LYS A 25 -49.04 -26.02 28.92
C LYS A 25 -47.88 -26.41 28.00
N VAL A 26 -48.05 -27.45 27.19
CA VAL A 26 -47.03 -27.84 26.20
C VAL A 26 -46.88 -26.79 25.11
N ALA A 27 -47.99 -26.23 24.61
CA ALA A 27 -47.94 -25.16 23.61
C ALA A 27 -47.28 -23.88 24.14
N GLU A 28 -47.55 -23.54 25.40
CA GLU A 28 -46.96 -22.38 26.09
C GLU A 28 -45.46 -22.57 26.36
N ALA A 29 -45.04 -23.78 26.77
CA ALA A 29 -43.62 -24.13 26.91
C ALA A 29 -42.86 -24.03 25.57
N VAL A 30 -43.47 -24.51 24.47
CA VAL A 30 -42.89 -24.41 23.12
C VAL A 30 -42.81 -22.97 22.64
N LEU A 31 -43.80 -22.12 22.97
CA LEU A 31 -43.77 -20.69 22.65
C LEU A 31 -42.64 -19.97 23.40
N TYR A 32 -42.50 -20.24 24.70
CA TYR A 32 -41.45 -19.65 25.53
C TYR A 32 -40.05 -20.05 25.03
N GLU A 33 -39.85 -21.31 24.66
CA GLU A 33 -38.59 -21.79 24.11
C GLU A 33 -38.28 -21.12 22.76
N LYS A 34 -39.28 -21.00 21.87
CA LYS A 34 -39.14 -20.29 20.60
C LYS A 34 -38.82 -18.80 20.77
N GLU A 35 -39.40 -18.13 21.75
CA GLU A 35 -39.10 -16.74 22.06
C GLU A 35 -37.66 -16.57 22.55
N LYS A 36 -37.20 -17.42 23.49
CA LYS A 36 -35.80 -17.42 23.93
C LYS A 36 -34.83 -17.69 22.79
N ILE A 37 -35.14 -18.62 21.88
CA ILE A 37 -34.29 -18.90 20.71
C ILE A 37 -34.23 -17.67 19.79
N LYS A 38 -35.37 -17.00 19.53
CA LYS A 38 -35.40 -15.78 18.73
C LYS A 38 -34.62 -14.64 19.38
N GLU A 39 -34.74 -14.48 20.69
CA GLU A 39 -33.99 -13.47 21.43
C GLU A 39 -32.49 -13.76 21.43
N ALA A 40 -32.09 -15.01 21.64
CA ALA A 40 -30.71 -15.44 21.51
C ALA A 40 -30.17 -15.20 20.08
N GLN A 41 -30.95 -15.53 19.05
CA GLN A 41 -30.59 -15.28 17.66
C GLN A 41 -30.46 -13.78 17.36
N ARG A 42 -31.37 -12.95 17.89
CA ARG A 42 -31.27 -11.48 17.78
C ARG A 42 -30.04 -10.94 18.48
N ALA A 43 -29.73 -11.43 19.67
CA ALA A 43 -28.55 -11.04 20.42
C ALA A 43 -27.25 -11.46 19.71
N THR A 44 -27.22 -12.66 19.11
CA THR A 44 -26.06 -13.08 18.31
C THR A 44 -25.92 -12.25 17.04
N ALA A 45 -27.03 -11.96 16.35
CA ALA A 45 -27.01 -11.15 15.14
C ALA A 45 -26.56 -9.71 15.41
N SER A 46 -27.06 -9.10 16.50
CA SER A 46 -26.65 -7.76 16.90
C SER A 46 -25.17 -7.72 17.32
N ALA A 47 -24.69 -8.74 18.04
CA ALA A 47 -23.26 -8.86 18.38
C ALA A 47 -22.39 -8.99 17.12
N THR A 48 -22.80 -9.78 16.12
CA THR A 48 -22.05 -9.91 14.86
C THR A 48 -22.03 -8.60 14.06
N LEU A 49 -23.15 -7.88 14.00
CA LEU A 49 -23.19 -6.57 13.33
C LEU A 49 -22.33 -5.55 14.04
N PHE A 50 -22.36 -5.51 15.37
CA PHE A 50 -21.52 -4.63 16.15
C PHE A 50 -20.02 -4.93 15.94
N ALA A 51 -19.65 -6.21 15.92
CA ALA A 51 -18.27 -6.62 15.66
C ALA A 51 -17.81 -6.22 14.25
N GLN A 52 -18.65 -6.43 13.23
CA GLN A 52 -18.36 -6.03 11.85
C GLN A 52 -18.27 -4.50 11.69
N GLN A 53 -19.16 -3.76 12.35
CA GLN A 53 -19.12 -2.30 12.35
C GLN A 53 -17.81 -1.81 12.98
N GLN A 54 -17.45 -2.36 14.14
CA GLN A 54 -16.22 -1.97 14.82
C GLN A 54 -14.96 -2.32 14.01
N SER A 55 -14.95 -3.44 13.28
CA SER A 55 -13.84 -3.75 12.37
C SER A 55 -13.77 -2.78 11.20
N ALA A 56 -14.90 -2.47 10.58
CA ALA A 56 -14.96 -1.50 9.47
C ALA A 56 -14.53 -0.10 9.93
N ASP A 57 -14.98 0.34 11.10
CA ASP A 57 -14.61 1.63 11.69
C ASP A 57 -13.12 1.69 12.01
N ARG A 58 -12.52 0.60 12.50
CA ARG A 58 -11.07 0.51 12.73
C ARG A 58 -10.31 0.61 11.42
N GLU A 59 -10.71 -0.12 10.39
CA GLU A 59 -10.07 -0.06 9.07
C GLU A 59 -10.14 1.36 8.50
N LEU A 60 -11.31 1.99 8.56
CA LEU A 60 -11.50 3.37 8.11
C LEU A 60 -10.61 4.34 8.91
N TYR A 61 -10.57 4.20 10.23
CA TYR A 61 -9.70 5.02 11.08
C TYR A 61 -8.21 4.84 10.74
N THR A 62 -7.75 3.59 10.55
CA THR A 62 -6.34 3.33 10.17
C THR A 62 -6.00 3.97 8.83
N LYS A 63 -6.86 3.82 7.82
CA LYS A 63 -6.67 4.41 6.49
C LYS A 63 -6.69 5.94 6.53
N GLN A 64 -7.57 6.52 7.34
CA GLN A 64 -7.63 7.96 7.54
C GLN A 64 -6.33 8.49 8.15
N ARG A 65 -5.78 7.81 9.16
CA ARG A 65 -4.52 8.21 9.80
C ARG A 65 -3.32 8.03 8.88
N GLU A 66 -3.31 6.97 8.07
CA GLU A 66 -2.31 6.78 7.01
C GLU A 66 -2.36 7.93 6.00
N ALA A 67 -3.55 8.31 5.53
CA ALA A 67 -3.75 9.41 4.60
C ALA A 67 -3.32 10.76 5.20
N GLU A 68 -3.66 11.04 6.46
CA GLU A 68 -3.21 12.23 7.19
C GLU A 68 -1.68 12.28 7.29
N GLY A 69 -1.03 11.15 7.59
CA GLY A 69 0.42 11.06 7.64
C GLY A 69 1.07 11.34 6.27
N LEU A 70 0.50 10.80 5.20
CA LEU A 70 0.96 11.06 3.83
C LEU A 70 0.75 12.54 3.43
N MET A 71 -0.39 13.13 3.80
CA MET A 71 -0.65 14.54 3.56
C MET A 71 0.35 15.43 4.32
N ALA A 72 0.61 15.16 5.60
CA ALA A 72 1.58 15.91 6.39
C ALA A 72 2.99 15.78 5.82
N LEU A 73 3.36 14.60 5.33
CA LEU A 73 4.64 14.38 4.66
C LEU A 73 4.72 15.18 3.36
N ALA A 74 3.69 15.13 2.52
CA ALA A 74 3.63 15.88 1.27
C ALA A 74 3.66 17.40 1.51
N GLU A 75 2.97 17.88 2.54
CA GLU A 75 2.98 19.27 2.95
C GLU A 75 4.37 19.69 3.43
N ALA A 76 5.04 18.87 4.27
CA ALA A 76 6.40 19.12 4.70
C ALA A 76 7.39 19.16 3.52
N GLN A 77 7.26 18.24 2.56
CA GLN A 77 8.06 18.24 1.33
C GLN A 77 7.80 19.49 0.48
N GLY A 78 6.53 19.87 0.30
CA GLY A 78 6.16 21.07 -0.45
C GLY A 78 6.66 22.35 0.21
N PHE A 79 6.56 22.43 1.54
CA PHE A 79 7.08 23.53 2.34
C PHE A 79 8.61 23.63 2.24
N TYR A 80 9.31 22.51 2.30
CA TYR A 80 10.77 22.45 2.11
C TYR A 80 11.18 22.99 0.74
N VAL A 81 10.54 22.54 -0.33
CA VAL A 81 10.81 23.03 -1.69
C VAL A 81 10.49 24.53 -1.82
N ARG A 82 9.40 25.00 -1.20
CA ARG A 82 9.04 26.42 -1.18
C ARG A 82 10.12 27.26 -0.50
N ILE A 83 10.59 26.86 0.69
CA ILE A 83 11.66 27.58 1.40
C ILE A 83 12.92 27.65 0.54
N LEU A 84 13.32 26.54 -0.08
CA LEU A 84 14.51 26.53 -0.93
C LEU A 84 14.33 27.44 -2.15
N LEU A 85 13.15 27.44 -2.77
CA LEU A 85 12.82 28.32 -3.89
C LEU A 85 12.94 29.79 -3.47
N ASP A 86 12.39 30.15 -2.31
CA ASP A 86 12.45 31.51 -1.77
C ASP A 86 13.89 31.89 -1.41
N ALA A 87 14.68 30.97 -0.85
CA ALA A 87 16.09 31.18 -0.49
C ALA A 87 16.97 31.46 -1.72
N VAL A 88 16.65 30.87 -2.88
CA VAL A 88 17.33 31.17 -4.16
C VAL A 88 16.66 32.31 -4.93
N GLY A 89 15.78 33.08 -4.28
CA GLY A 89 15.12 34.26 -4.86
C GLY A 89 14.13 33.94 -5.98
N GLY A 90 13.49 32.77 -5.93
CA GLY A 90 12.56 32.31 -6.97
C GLY A 90 13.23 31.77 -8.23
N ASN A 91 14.56 31.65 -8.25
CA ASN A 91 15.28 31.13 -9.40
C ASN A 91 15.16 29.60 -9.47
N TYR A 92 14.24 29.13 -10.31
CA TYR A 92 14.02 27.71 -10.55
C TYR A 92 15.29 26.95 -11.02
N ALA A 93 16.14 27.57 -11.84
CA ALA A 93 17.35 26.93 -12.33
C ALA A 93 18.33 26.65 -11.18
N ALA A 94 18.54 27.63 -10.29
CA ALA A 94 19.39 27.48 -9.12
C ALA A 94 18.85 26.42 -8.14
N LEU A 95 17.53 26.39 -7.91
CA LEU A 95 16.90 25.37 -7.08
C LEU A 95 17.09 23.97 -7.67
N ARG A 96 16.82 23.82 -8.98
CA ARG A 96 16.96 22.55 -9.69
C ARG A 96 18.40 22.05 -9.60
N ASP A 97 19.38 22.90 -9.88
CA ASP A 97 20.80 22.54 -9.84
C ASP A 97 21.21 22.14 -8.42
N TYR A 98 20.76 22.88 -7.41
CA TYR A 98 20.96 22.51 -6.01
C TYR A 98 20.38 21.12 -5.68
N MET A 99 19.12 20.85 -6.10
CA MET A 99 18.49 19.54 -5.86
C MET A 99 19.22 18.42 -6.61
N MET A 100 19.69 18.66 -7.84
CA MET A 100 20.46 17.68 -8.62
C MET A 100 21.82 17.36 -7.97
N ILE A 101 22.50 18.38 -7.44
CA ILE A 101 23.78 18.22 -6.75
C ILE A 101 23.58 17.49 -5.42
N ASN A 102 22.64 17.94 -4.60
CA ASN A 102 22.38 17.37 -3.28
C ASN A 102 21.79 15.95 -3.37
N GLY A 103 20.96 15.70 -4.39
CA GLY A 103 20.41 14.39 -4.71
C GLY A 103 21.43 13.41 -5.30
N GLY A 104 22.69 13.82 -5.52
CA GLY A 104 23.74 12.91 -5.99
C GLY A 104 23.59 12.48 -7.45
N MET A 105 22.73 13.12 -8.23
CA MET A 105 22.41 12.69 -9.60
C MET A 105 23.66 12.65 -10.50
N PHE A 106 24.60 13.58 -10.30
CA PHE A 106 25.87 13.57 -11.02
C PHE A 106 26.77 12.39 -10.66
N GLN A 107 26.76 11.94 -9.40
CA GLN A 107 27.50 10.75 -8.97
C GLN A 107 26.88 9.48 -9.57
N GLU A 108 25.56 9.42 -9.66
CA GLU A 108 24.84 8.30 -10.27
C GLU A 108 25.08 8.22 -11.79
N LEU A 109 25.01 9.36 -12.48
CA LEU A 109 25.37 9.44 -13.91
C LEU A 109 26.81 9.01 -14.17
N ALA A 110 27.76 9.42 -13.32
CA ALA A 110 29.14 8.98 -13.44
C ALA A 110 29.27 7.45 -13.30
N LYS A 111 28.62 6.84 -12.30
CA LYS A 111 28.63 5.37 -12.12
C LYS A 111 28.04 4.62 -13.32
N ILE A 112 26.94 5.11 -13.89
CA ILE A 112 26.31 4.51 -15.07
C ILE A 112 27.26 4.60 -16.28
N ASN A 113 27.88 5.76 -16.48
CA ASN A 113 28.82 5.97 -17.58
C ASN A 113 30.08 5.10 -17.42
N ASP A 114 30.61 4.97 -16.20
CA ASP A 114 31.75 4.10 -15.91
C ASP A 114 31.42 2.64 -16.22
N GLY A 115 30.23 2.17 -15.83
CA GLY A 115 29.75 0.82 -16.16
C GLY A 115 29.58 0.61 -17.67
N ALA A 116 29.08 1.61 -18.39
CA ALA A 116 28.93 1.55 -19.84
C ALA A 116 30.29 1.52 -20.56
N VAL A 117 31.23 2.37 -20.16
CA VAL A 117 32.61 2.41 -20.70
C VAL A 117 33.36 1.12 -20.39
N GLN A 118 33.18 0.55 -19.19
CA GLN A 118 33.76 -0.74 -18.82
C GLN A 118 33.16 -1.89 -19.64
N GLY A 119 31.85 -1.85 -19.92
CA GLY A 119 31.16 -2.83 -20.77
C GLY A 119 31.52 -2.74 -22.26
N LEU A 120 32.03 -1.59 -22.70
CA LEU A 120 32.38 -1.33 -24.10
C LEU A 120 33.59 -2.14 -24.61
N GLN A 121 34.41 -2.72 -23.72
CA GLN A 121 35.60 -3.55 -24.01
C GLN A 121 36.10 -3.43 -25.46
N PRO A 122 36.63 -2.25 -25.86
CA PRO A 122 36.89 -2.00 -27.26
C PRO A 122 37.96 -2.97 -27.75
N LYS A 123 37.58 -3.91 -28.62
CA LYS A 123 38.53 -4.74 -29.36
C LYS A 123 39.16 -3.85 -30.42
N ILE A 124 40.25 -3.19 -30.04
CA ILE A 124 41.02 -2.36 -30.95
C ILE A 124 41.79 -3.30 -31.88
N SER A 125 41.23 -3.55 -33.06
CA SER A 125 41.97 -4.23 -34.13
C SER A 125 42.94 -3.21 -34.72
N ILE A 126 44.21 -3.27 -34.31
CA ILE A 126 45.27 -2.45 -34.87
C ILE A 126 45.53 -2.98 -36.29
N TRP A 127 45.05 -2.28 -37.31
CA TRP A 127 45.51 -2.53 -38.67
C TRP A 127 46.89 -1.88 -38.82
N SER A 128 47.94 -2.64 -38.52
CA SER A 128 49.29 -2.29 -38.95
C SER A 128 49.39 -2.60 -40.44
N ASN A 129 49.19 -1.58 -41.28
CA ASN A 129 49.64 -1.64 -42.67
C ASN A 129 51.13 -1.24 -42.65
N GLY A 130 52.01 -2.17 -43.03
CA GLY A 130 53.44 -2.05 -42.83
C GLY A 130 54.04 -0.78 -43.45
N SER A 131 54.48 0.14 -42.60
CA SER A 131 55.69 0.96 -42.77
C SER A 131 55.81 1.91 -41.59
N MET A 132 56.41 1.45 -40.50
CA MET A 132 57.22 2.32 -39.66
C MET A 132 58.29 1.42 -39.06
N GLY A 133 59.48 1.54 -39.63
CA GLY A 133 60.66 0.96 -39.03
C GLY A 133 60.82 1.49 -37.61
N ASP A 134 61.32 0.59 -36.78
CA ASP A 134 62.10 0.89 -35.59
C ASP A 134 61.39 1.70 -34.51
N PHE A 135 60.71 1.02 -33.59
CA PHE A 135 60.80 1.33 -32.16
C PHE A 135 60.60 0.03 -31.38
N ALA A 136 61.64 -0.80 -31.42
CA ALA A 136 61.86 -1.79 -30.37
C ALA A 136 62.40 -1.07 -29.14
N ASP A 137 61.80 -1.42 -28.00
CA ASP A 137 62.42 -1.47 -26.69
C ASP A 137 62.78 -0.16 -25.97
N GLY A 138 62.07 0.06 -24.86
CA GLY A 138 62.78 0.18 -23.59
C GLY A 138 63.46 1.51 -23.29
N SER A 139 62.73 2.34 -22.54
CA SER A 139 63.27 3.09 -21.40
C SER A 139 64.19 4.28 -21.68
N ARG A 140 63.87 5.36 -20.95
CA ARG A 140 64.70 6.53 -20.57
C ARG A 140 64.61 7.76 -21.46
N SER A 141 64.04 8.80 -20.85
CA SER A 141 64.48 10.20 -20.82
C SER A 141 63.24 11.09 -21.03
N GLY A 142 62.68 11.71 -20.00
CA GLY A 142 63.37 12.71 -19.22
C GLY A 142 63.16 14.07 -19.88
N ASN A 143 62.08 14.75 -19.47
CA ASN A 143 61.84 16.20 -19.52
C ASN A 143 62.23 17.00 -20.79
N THR A 144 61.28 17.21 -21.71
CA THR A 144 61.33 18.37 -22.63
C THR A 144 59.92 18.85 -23.02
N ALA A 145 59.15 19.39 -22.07
CA ALA A 145 57.85 20.01 -22.38
C ALA A 145 57.54 21.28 -21.56
N MET A 146 58.58 22.03 -21.17
CA MET A 146 58.45 23.38 -20.60
C MET A 146 59.65 24.22 -21.03
N ASN A 147 59.71 24.66 -22.29
CA ASN A 147 60.61 25.76 -22.65
C ASN A 147 60.16 26.57 -23.88
N GLU A 148 58.89 26.98 -23.91
CA GLU A 148 58.40 27.92 -24.94
C GLU A 148 57.57 29.08 -24.34
N VAL A 149 57.92 29.54 -23.12
CA VAL A 149 57.42 30.82 -22.57
C VAL A 149 58.61 31.68 -22.13
N SER A 150 59.47 32.04 -23.09
CA SER A 150 60.36 33.19 -22.90
C SER A 150 60.74 33.81 -24.24
N GLY A 151 60.13 34.97 -24.52
CA GLY A 151 60.61 35.96 -25.49
C GLY A 151 59.93 35.89 -26.86
N VAL A 152 58.95 36.77 -27.09
CA VAL A 152 59.07 38.09 -27.76
C VAL A 152 57.84 38.91 -27.41
#